data_AF-A0A956H9R3-F1
#
_entry.id   AF-A0A956H9R3-F1
#
_cell.length_a   1.000
_cell.length_b   1.000
_cell.length_c   1.000
_cell.angle_alpha   90.00
_cell.angle_beta   90.00
_cell.angle_gamma   90.00
#
_symmetry.space_group_name_H-M   'P 1'
#
loop_
_entity.id
_entity.type
_entity.pdbx_description
1 polymer ?
#
loop_
_entity_poly.entity_id
_entity_poly.type
_entity_poly.pdbx_seq_one_letter_code
_entity_poly.pdbx_strand_id
1 'polypeptide(L)'
;EGAAPTELLDLCYHEDSRAEVDLNVVMRGVMRGADAELGLIEVQGTGERDAFSRAQLDRMLDLAESGIRELMRAQEAALKRAEV
;
A
#
# COMPACT_ATOMS: atom_id res chain seq x y z
N GLU A 1 -17.52 20.24 -10.29
CA GLU A 1 -16.18 20.84 -10.21
C GLU A 1 -15.57 20.53 -8.86
N GLY A 2 -14.31 20.08 -8.81
CA GLY A 2 -13.39 20.50 -7.74
C GLY A 2 -13.02 19.56 -6.60
N ALA A 3 -13.34 18.26 -6.60
CA ALA A 3 -12.70 17.35 -5.64
C ALA A 3 -11.24 17.12 -6.07
N ALA A 4 -10.27 17.41 -5.20
CA ALA A 4 -8.89 17.04 -5.44
C ALA A 4 -8.79 15.51 -5.57
N PRO A 5 -7.98 14.98 -6.50
CA PRO A 5 -7.76 13.54 -6.60
C PRO A 5 -7.27 13.03 -5.24
N THR A 6 -7.90 11.97 -4.75
CA THR A 6 -7.62 11.37 -3.44
C THR A 6 -7.07 9.97 -3.68
N GLU A 7 -5.87 9.71 -3.18
CA GLU A 7 -5.28 8.38 -3.17
C GLU A 7 -6.01 7.49 -2.14
N LEU A 8 -6.32 6.25 -2.51
CA LEU A 8 -7.01 5.26 -1.68
C LEU A 8 -6.08 4.07 -1.40
N LEU A 9 -6.31 3.40 -0.28
CA LEU A 9 -5.56 2.20 0.15
C LEU A 9 -6.49 1.00 0.14
N ASP A 10 -5.98 -0.16 -0.28
CA ASP A 10 -6.70 -1.43 -0.24
C ASP A 10 -8.06 -1.37 -0.95
N LEU A 11 -8.03 -0.98 -2.23
CA LEU A 11 -9.22 -0.75 -3.04
C LEU A 11 -10.03 -2.04 -3.17
N CYS A 12 -11.33 -1.95 -2.92
CA CYS A 12 -12.24 -3.02 -3.29
C CYS A 12 -12.50 -3.01 -4.81
N TYR A 13 -13.11 -4.07 -5.34
CA TYR A 13 -13.40 -4.20 -6.77
C TYR A 13 -14.05 -2.96 -7.42
N HIS A 14 -15.03 -2.35 -6.74
CA HIS A 14 -15.72 -1.17 -7.28
C HIS A 14 -14.85 0.08 -7.35
N GLU A 15 -13.87 0.20 -6.45
CA GLU A 15 -12.92 1.30 -6.42
C GLU A 15 -11.82 1.07 -7.47
N ASP A 16 -11.26 -0.13 -7.49
CA ASP A 16 -10.21 -0.57 -8.42
C ASP A 16 -10.67 -0.44 -9.88
N SER A 17 -11.85 -0.96 -10.20
CA SER A 17 -12.45 -0.84 -11.55
C SER A 17 -12.66 0.60 -12.04
N ARG A 18 -12.55 1.60 -11.16
CA ARG A 18 -12.75 3.03 -11.47
C ARG A 18 -11.50 3.87 -11.24
N ALA A 19 -10.43 3.30 -10.71
CA ALA A 19 -9.19 4.00 -10.43
C ALA A 19 -8.57 4.58 -11.71
N GLU A 20 -7.87 5.70 -11.58
CA GLU A 20 -7.12 6.30 -12.69
C GLU A 20 -5.70 5.73 -12.79
N VAL A 21 -5.19 5.27 -11.65
CA VAL A 21 -3.92 4.60 -11.48
C VAL A 21 -4.17 3.38 -10.61
N ASP A 22 -3.77 2.22 -11.11
CA ASP A 22 -3.65 0.99 -10.32
C ASP A 22 -2.20 0.86 -9.86
N LEU A 23 -1.98 0.51 -8.59
CA LEU A 23 -0.65 0.39 -8.00
C LEU A 23 -0.61 -0.78 -7.01
N ASN A 24 0.15 -1.81 -7.36
CA ASN A 24 0.51 -2.91 -6.50
C ASN A 24 1.91 -2.67 -5.88
N VAL A 25 2.01 -2.79 -4.56
CA VAL A 25 3.25 -2.55 -3.81
C VAL A 25 3.59 -3.76 -2.94
N VAL A 26 4.82 -4.26 -3.08
CA VAL A 26 5.34 -5.36 -2.27
C VAL A 26 6.58 -4.87 -1.51
N MET A 27 6.60 -5.12 -0.20
CA MET A 27 7.73 -4.79 0.66
C MET A 27 8.13 -6.00 1.50
N ARG A 28 9.43 -6.16 1.75
CA ARG A 28 9.90 -6.95 2.90
C ARG A 28 9.68 -6.14 4.16
N GLY A 29 9.35 -6.81 5.25
CA GLY A 29 9.32 -6.21 6.58
C GLY A 29 10.08 -7.05 7.58
N VAL A 30 10.81 -6.40 8.48
CA VAL A 30 11.41 -7.03 9.66
C VAL A 30 10.91 -6.29 10.91
N MET A 31 10.24 -7.01 11.81
CA MET A 31 9.74 -6.41 13.04
C MET A 31 10.89 -5.88 13.92
N ARG A 32 10.78 -4.62 14.34
CA ARG A 32 11.64 -3.95 15.32
C ARG A 32 10.78 -3.39 16.45
N GLY A 33 10.53 -4.21 17.46
CA GLY A 33 9.61 -3.86 18.54
C GLY A 33 8.17 -3.81 18.04
N ALA A 34 7.50 -2.66 18.22
CA ALA A 34 6.10 -2.45 17.83
C ALA A 34 5.92 -2.03 16.36
N ASP A 35 7.01 -1.79 15.63
CA ASP A 35 6.99 -1.34 14.24
C ASP A 35 7.83 -2.27 13.34
N ALA A 36 7.77 -2.07 12.03
CA ALA A 36 8.54 -2.84 11.05
C ALA A 36 9.58 -1.95 10.35
N GLU A 37 10.79 -2.43 10.15
CA GLU A 37 11.68 -1.86 9.14
C GLU A 37 11.25 -2.44 7.77
N LEU A 38 10.82 -1.56 6.87
CA LEU A 38 10.33 -1.95 5.55
C LEU A 38 11.38 -1.71 4.46
N GLY A 39 11.35 -2.54 3.42
CA GLY A 39 12.14 -2.33 2.21
C GLY A 39 11.35 -2.74 0.98
N LEU A 40 11.30 -1.86 -0.03
CA LEU A 40 10.63 -2.14 -1.30
C LEU A 40 11.23 -3.38 -1.98
N ILE A 41 10.34 -4.27 -2.43
CA ILE A 41 10.66 -5.41 -3.30
C ILE A 41 10.16 -5.11 -4.71
N GLU A 42 8.91 -4.66 -4.83
CA GLU A 42 8.26 -4.43 -6.11
C GLU A 42 7.31 -3.24 -6.02
N VAL A 43 7.29 -2.46 -7.09
CA VAL A 43 6.29 -1.43 -7.35
C VAL A 43 5.84 -1.65 -8.79
N GLN A 44 4.61 -2.11 -8.97
CA GLN A 44 3.99 -2.26 -10.27
C GLN A 44 2.80 -1.32 -10.34
N GLY A 45 2.90 -0.31 -11.21
CA GLY A 45 1.84 0.67 -11.40
C GLY A 45 1.46 0.80 -12.87
N THR A 46 0.16 0.97 -13.11
CA THR A 46 -0.40 1.19 -14.45
C THR A 46 -1.25 2.46 -14.40
N GLY A 47 -0.93 3.42 -15.28
CA GLY A 47 -1.81 4.56 -15.54
C GLY A 47 -2.93 4.12 -16.47
N GLU A 48 -4.05 3.66 -15.91
CA GLU A 48 -5.19 3.09 -16.65
C GLU A 48 -5.87 4.13 -17.57
N ARG A 49 -5.82 5.42 -17.19
CA ARG A 49 -6.38 6.50 -18.01
C ARG A 49 -5.34 7.46 -18.57
N ASP A 50 -4.40 7.90 -17.74
CA ASP A 50 -3.37 8.87 -18.10
C ASP A 50 -2.09 8.62 -17.27
N ALA A 51 -1.01 9.30 -17.63
CA ALA A 51 0.21 9.31 -16.85
C ALA A 51 -0.01 9.96 -15.48
N PHE A 52 0.69 9.45 -14.46
CA PHE A 52 0.70 10.02 -13.12
C PHE A 52 2.06 10.66 -12.80
N SER A 53 2.01 11.70 -11.98
CA SER A 53 3.20 12.43 -11.55
C SER A 53 4.00 11.65 -10.52
N ARG A 54 5.29 11.96 -10.42
CA ARG A 54 6.15 11.41 -9.36
C ARG A 54 5.62 11.69 -7.96
N ALA A 55 5.08 12.90 -7.75
CA ALA A 55 4.51 13.28 -6.46
C ALA A 55 3.24 12.49 -6.10
N GLN A 56 2.43 12.09 -7.10
CA GLN A 56 1.31 11.17 -6.88
C GLN A 56 1.82 9.78 -6.49
N LEU A 57 2.83 9.27 -7.20
CA LEU A 57 3.44 7.98 -6.85
C LEU A 57 3.97 7.98 -5.42
N ASP A 58 4.72 9.01 -5.01
CA ASP A 58 5.26 9.09 -3.66
C ASP A 58 4.14 9.07 -2.59
N ARG A 59 3.02 9.78 -2.81
CA ARG A 59 1.86 9.72 -1.89
C ARG A 59 1.21 8.34 -1.81
N MET A 60 1.08 7.64 -2.94
CA MET A 60 0.56 6.27 -2.95
C MET A 60 1.52 5.30 -2.24
N LEU A 61 2.83 5.49 -2.39
CA LEU A 61 3.85 4.71 -1.70
C LEU A 61 3.83 4.95 -0.19
N ASP A 62 3.67 6.20 0.26
CA ASP A 62 3.51 6.54 1.68
C ASP A 62 2.28 5.85 2.29
N LEU A 63 1.17 5.85 1.54
CA LEU A 63 -0.08 5.22 1.95
C LEU A 63 0.06 3.69 2.00
N ALA A 64 0.67 3.09 0.99
CA ALA A 64 0.97 1.66 0.94
C ALA A 64 1.90 1.24 2.08
N GLU A 65 2.94 2.04 2.40
CA GLU A 65 3.85 1.77 3.51
C GLU A 65 3.10 1.71 4.85
N SER A 66 2.18 2.66 5.09
CA SER A 66 1.33 2.66 6.29
C SER A 66 0.49 1.38 6.39
N GLY A 67 -0.19 1.00 5.30
CA GLY A 67 -0.98 -0.24 5.24
C GLY A 67 -0.15 -1.49 5.47
N ILE A 68 1.03 -1.57 4.87
CA ILE A 68 1.93 -2.71 5.05
C ILE A 68 2.42 -2.81 6.50
N ARG A 69 2.69 -1.69 7.20
CA ARG A 69 3.01 -1.72 8.63
C ARG A 69 1.86 -2.30 9.46
N GLU A 70 0.61 -2.00 9.11
CA GLU A 70 -0.56 -2.60 9.75
C GLU A 70 -0.65 -4.11 9.48
N LEU A 71 -0.46 -4.53 8.24
CA LEU A 71 -0.44 -5.95 7.85
C LEU A 71 0.67 -6.71 8.59
N MET A 72 1.88 -6.15 8.69
CA MET A 72 3.00 -6.75 9.42
C MET A 72 2.65 -7.00 10.90
N ARG A 73 2.02 -6.03 11.57
CA ARG A 73 1.55 -6.21 12.95
C ARG A 73 0.50 -7.31 13.07
N ALA A 74 -0.46 -7.36 12.14
CA ALA A 74 -1.49 -8.38 12.13
C ALA A 74 -0.93 -9.79 11.88
N GLN A 75 0.03 -9.91 10.96
CA GLN A 75 0.72 -11.16 10.64
C GLN A 75 1.54 -11.66 11.84
N GLU A 76 2.34 -10.80 12.47
CA GLU A 76 3.11 -11.13 13.68
C GLU A 76 2.20 -11.63 14.81
N ALA A 77 1.06 -10.96 15.02
CA ALA A 77 0.10 -11.38 16.03
C ALA A 77 -0.56 -12.73 15.69
N ALA A 78 -0.80 -13.02 14.40
CA ALA A 78 -1.34 -14.29 13.96
C ALA A 78 -0.34 -15.44 14.15
N LEU A 79 0.94 -15.23 13.80
CA LEU A 79 2.02 -16.21 14.00
C LEU A 79 2.19 -16.55 15.48
N LYS A 80 2.25 -15.54 16.36
CA LYS A 80 2.33 -15.75 17.82
C LYS A 80 1.17 -16.55 18.39
N ARG A 81 -0.04 -16.42 17.82
CA ARG A 81 -1.20 -17.23 18.24
C ARG A 81 -1.13 -18.67 17.75
N ALA A 82 -0.46 -18.91 16.61
CA ALA A 82 -0.34 -20.24 16.01
C ALA A 82 0.82 -21.07 16.60
N GLU A 83 1.81 -20.41 17.22
CA GLU A 83 2.93 -21.06 17.93
C GLU A 83 2.57 -21.55 19.35
N VAL A 84 1.34 -21.30 19.81
CA VAL A 84 0.77 -21.76 21.10
C VAL A 84 -0.14 -22.96 20.87
#